data_AF-A0A834IA42-F1
#
_entry.id   AF-A0A834IA42-F1
#
_cell.length_a   1.000
_cell.length_b   1.000
_cell.length_c   1.000
_cell.angle_alpha   90.00
_cell.angle_beta   90.00
_cell.angle_gamma   90.00
#
_symmetry.space_group_name_H-M   'P 1'
#
loop_
_entity.id
_entity.type
_entity.pdbx_description
1 polymer ?
#
loop_
_entity_poly.entity_id
_entity_poly.type
_entity_poly.pdbx_seq_one_letter_code
_entity_poly.pdbx_strand_id
1 'polypeptide(L)'
;MAVLVGECAIYAVTWLWPQCMGLGIDAETMVKSLQRNYGVSGQDQFTAAVDLAQTTFRCCGINSANEYDTSLWRLQALGKPLAIPLTCCILQNTNESAAYLNPNPVNMSLCQALEKNIHNGFRYTEVS
;
A
#
# COMPACT_ATOMS: atom_id res chain seq x y z
N MET A 1 19.63 28.52 13.39
CA MET A 1 18.78 29.73 13.19
C MET A 1 17.96 29.61 11.91
N ALA A 2 18.55 29.53 10.71
CA ALA A 2 17.79 29.42 9.46
C ALA A 2 16.86 28.19 9.37
N VAL A 3 17.31 27.02 9.85
CA VAL A 3 16.48 25.79 9.87
C VAL A 3 15.24 25.95 10.76
N LEU A 4 15.42 26.50 11.97
CA LEU A 4 14.32 26.77 12.90
C LEU A 4 13.29 27.75 12.34
N VAL A 5 13.76 28.82 11.67
CA VAL A 5 12.87 29.79 11.01
C VAL A 5 12.09 29.10 9.88
N GLY A 6 12.75 28.22 9.12
CA GLY A 6 12.11 27.42 8.08
C GLY A 6 11.02 26.48 8.63
N GLU A 7 11.31 25.74 9.70
CA GLU A 7 10.33 24.85 10.35
C GLU A 7 9.13 25.64 10.88
N CYS A 8 9.36 26.75 11.59
CA CYS A 8 8.28 27.59 12.09
C CYS A 8 7.42 28.17 10.96
N ALA A 9 8.03 28.58 9.84
CA ALA A 9 7.30 29.08 8.69
C ALA A 9 6.44 28.00 8.04
N ILE A 10 6.94 26.76 7.91
CA ILE A 10 6.18 25.62 7.42
C ILE A 10 4.99 25.33 8.33
N TYR A 11 5.19 25.28 9.65
CA TYR A 11 4.10 25.08 10.62
C TYR A 11 3.02 26.16 10.49
N ALA A 12 3.40 27.44 10.44
CA ALA A 12 2.46 28.53 10.26
C ALA A 12 1.66 28.38 8.94
N VAL A 13 2.33 28.06 7.84
CA VAL A 13 1.70 27.86 6.53
C VAL A 13 0.74 26.67 6.52
N THR A 14 1.12 25.53 7.12
CA THR A 14 0.24 24.35 7.23
C THR A 14 -1.03 24.64 8.01
N TRP A 15 -0.95 25.47 9.06
CA TRP A 15 -2.08 25.84 9.90
C TRP A 15 -3.01 26.87 9.22
N LEU A 16 -2.43 27.85 8.51
CA LEU A 16 -3.18 28.93 7.85
C LEU A 16 -3.84 28.49 6.53
N TRP A 17 -3.16 27.64 5.74
CA TRP A 17 -3.65 27.19 4.43
C TRP A 17 -3.28 25.72 4.12
N PRO A 18 -3.95 24.74 4.75
CA PRO A 18 -3.69 23.32 4.49
C PRO A 18 -3.95 22.92 3.02
N GLN A 19 -4.89 23.60 2.35
CA GLN A 19 -5.23 23.38 0.94
C GLN A 19 -4.13 23.81 -0.05
N CYS A 20 -3.28 24.81 0.28
CA CYS A 20 -2.19 25.24 -0.60
C CYS A 20 -1.05 24.23 -0.67
N MET A 21 -0.92 23.34 0.31
CA MET A 21 0.05 22.24 0.27
C MET A 21 -0.49 21.00 -0.45
N GLY A 22 -1.75 20.99 -0.90
CA GLY A 22 -2.35 19.80 -1.49
C GLY A 22 -2.47 18.64 -0.50
N LEU A 23 -2.51 18.91 0.81
CA LEU A 23 -2.65 17.91 1.88
C LEU A 23 -4.04 17.26 1.93
N GLY A 24 -4.93 17.60 0.99
CA GLY A 24 -6.15 16.86 0.75
C GLY A 24 -5.81 15.51 0.13
N ILE A 25 -5.47 14.54 0.98
CA ILE A 25 -5.35 13.15 0.57
C ILE A 25 -6.76 12.67 0.20
N ASP A 26 -7.03 12.66 -1.09
CA ASP A 26 -8.26 12.08 -1.64
C ASP A 26 -8.06 10.57 -1.85
N ALA A 27 -8.71 9.78 -0.98
CA ALA A 27 -8.64 8.33 -1.03
C ALA A 27 -9.12 7.79 -2.39
N GLU A 28 -10.10 8.42 -3.04
CA GLU A 28 -10.59 7.96 -4.34
C GLU A 28 -9.53 8.09 -5.43
N THR A 29 -8.80 9.22 -5.46
CA THR A 29 -7.70 9.43 -6.38
C THR A 29 -6.56 8.45 -6.13
N MET A 30 -6.27 8.12 -4.86
CA MET A 30 -5.27 7.10 -4.53
C MET A 30 -5.70 5.70 -4.96
N VAL A 31 -6.97 5.31 -4.78
CA VAL A 31 -7.50 4.02 -5.25
C VAL A 31 -7.36 3.91 -6.77
N LYS A 32 -7.72 4.96 -7.52
CA LYS A 32 -7.55 5.00 -8.98
C LYS A 32 -6.09 4.88 -9.39
N SER A 33 -5.19 5.54 -8.66
CA SER A 33 -3.75 5.45 -8.91
C SER A 33 -3.23 4.03 -8.64
N LEU A 34 -3.64 3.41 -7.53
CA LEU A 34 -3.31 2.03 -7.19
C LEU A 34 -3.74 1.08 -8.32
N GLN A 35 -5.03 1.15 -8.71
CA GLN A 35 -5.60 0.29 -9.72
C GLN A 35 -4.92 0.42 -11.09
N ARG A 36 -4.43 1.62 -11.43
CA ARG A 36 -3.85 1.90 -12.75
C ARG A 36 -2.34 1.68 -12.81
N ASN A 37 -1.61 1.84 -11.72
CA ASN A 37 -0.14 1.90 -11.73
C ASN A 37 0.53 0.75 -10.99
N TYR A 38 -0.15 0.11 -10.03
CA TYR A 38 0.45 -1.01 -9.31
C TYR A 38 0.79 -2.15 -10.27
N GLY A 39 2.00 -2.70 -10.19
CA GLY A 39 2.46 -3.83 -11.01
C GLY A 39 2.53 -3.56 -12.52
N VAL A 40 2.44 -2.31 -12.95
CA VAL A 40 2.56 -1.91 -14.36
C VAL A 40 4.02 -1.61 -14.69
N SER A 41 4.50 -2.11 -15.84
CA SER A 41 5.86 -1.86 -16.33
C SER A 41 6.17 -0.36 -16.40
N GLY A 42 7.31 0.06 -15.84
CA GLY A 42 7.70 1.47 -15.76
C GLY A 42 7.15 2.21 -14.53
N GLN A 43 6.31 1.57 -13.72
CA GLN A 43 5.80 2.07 -12.43
C GLN A 43 6.34 1.25 -11.25
N ASP A 44 7.55 0.71 -11.38
CA ASP A 44 8.16 -0.17 -10.37
C ASP A 44 8.37 0.57 -9.03
N GLN A 45 8.73 1.86 -9.09
CA GLN A 45 8.89 2.70 -7.90
C GLN A 45 7.56 2.91 -7.17
N PHE A 46 6.46 3.06 -7.92
CA PHE A 46 5.12 3.16 -7.34
C PHE A 46 4.74 1.86 -6.65
N THR A 47 4.98 0.72 -7.30
CA THR A 47 4.74 -0.62 -6.73
C THR A 47 5.54 -0.82 -5.45
N ALA A 48 6.84 -0.51 -5.47
CA ALA A 48 7.71 -0.63 -4.30
C ALA A 48 7.28 0.29 -3.14
N ALA A 49 6.82 1.51 -3.44
CA ALA A 49 6.32 2.43 -2.43
C ALA A 49 5.02 1.91 -1.78
N VAL A 50 4.09 1.36 -2.57
CA VAL A 50 2.87 0.74 -2.06
C VAL A 50 3.20 -0.49 -1.21
N ASP A 51 4.09 -1.35 -1.67
CA ASP A 51 4.55 -2.56 -0.97
C ASP A 51 5.22 -2.21 0.37
N LEU A 52 6.05 -1.15 0.38
CA LEU A 52 6.66 -0.62 1.60
C LEU A 52 5.60 -0.09 2.57
N ALA A 53 4.64 0.70 2.08
CA ALA A 53 3.57 1.23 2.91
C ALA A 53 2.74 0.11 3.55
N GLN A 54 2.36 -0.92 2.77
CA GLN A 54 1.61 -2.07 3.29
C GLN A 54 2.36 -2.85 4.34
N THR A 55 3.66 -3.08 4.12
CA THR A 55 4.51 -3.79 5.07
C THR A 55 4.69 -2.98 6.36
N THR A 56 4.88 -1.66 6.24
CA THR A 56 5.12 -0.74 7.37
C THR A 56 3.86 -0.52 8.19
N PHE A 57 2.74 -0.22 7.54
CA PHE A 57 1.47 0.09 8.19
C PHE A 57 0.59 -1.13 8.42
N ARG A 58 1.01 -2.32 7.99
CA ARG A 58 0.28 -3.58 8.17
C ARG A 58 -1.15 -3.48 7.63
N CYS A 59 -1.26 -3.00 6.40
CA CYS A 59 -2.53 -2.77 5.73
C CYS A 59 -2.53 -3.39 4.32
N CYS A 60 -3.68 -3.37 3.65
CA CYS A 60 -3.79 -3.83 2.26
C CYS A 60 -4.73 -2.94 1.45
N GLY A 61 -4.23 -2.43 0.33
CA GLY A 61 -4.92 -1.42 -0.47
C GLY A 61 -4.85 -0.03 0.15
N ILE A 62 -5.64 0.90 -0.39
CA ILE A 62 -5.82 2.25 0.12
C ILE A 62 -6.93 2.28 1.18
N ASN A 63 -8.09 1.67 0.90
CA ASN A 63 -9.16 1.48 1.87
C ASN A 63 -9.41 -0.02 2.11
N SER A 64 -9.32 -0.83 1.05
CA SER A 64 -9.61 -2.26 1.11
C SER A 64 -8.75 -3.08 0.16
N ALA A 65 -8.45 -4.32 0.56
CA ALA A 65 -7.78 -5.31 -0.29
C ALA A 65 -8.52 -5.63 -1.61
N ASN A 66 -9.84 -5.42 -1.66
CA ASN A 66 -10.64 -5.70 -2.86
C ASN A 66 -10.32 -4.75 -4.02
N GLU A 67 -9.64 -3.64 -3.77
CA GLU A 67 -9.23 -2.68 -4.80
C GLU A 67 -8.27 -3.30 -5.84
N TYR A 68 -7.59 -4.40 -5.48
CA TYR A 68 -6.77 -5.16 -6.40
C TYR A 68 -7.58 -5.93 -7.44
N ASP A 69 -8.81 -6.34 -7.16
CA ASP A 69 -9.61 -7.15 -8.08
C ASP A 69 -9.96 -6.38 -9.36
N THR A 70 -10.11 -5.07 -9.25
CA THR A 70 -10.35 -4.14 -10.38
C THR A 70 -9.08 -3.44 -10.88
N SER A 71 -7.91 -3.81 -10.38
CA SER A 71 -6.63 -3.25 -10.83
C SER A 71 -6.19 -3.80 -12.17
N LEU A 72 -5.45 -3.01 -12.96
CA LEU A 72 -4.85 -3.46 -14.21
C LEU A 72 -3.90 -4.64 -13.99
N TRP A 73 -3.13 -4.62 -12.90
CA TRP A 73 -2.25 -5.73 -12.51
C TRP A 73 -2.99 -7.06 -12.47
N ARG A 74 -4.18 -7.08 -11.88
CA ARG A 74 -5.02 -8.28 -11.81
C ARG A 74 -5.68 -8.59 -13.15
N LEU A 75 -6.37 -7.60 -13.73
CA LEU A 75 -7.19 -7.80 -14.91
C LEU A 75 -6.37 -8.18 -16.15
N GLN A 76 -5.14 -7.70 -16.25
CA GLN A 76 -4.21 -8.01 -17.34
C GLN A 76 -3.17 -9.07 -16.96
N ALA A 77 -3.28 -9.67 -15.76
CA ALA A 77 -2.35 -10.68 -15.27
C ALA A 77 -0.87 -10.27 -15.41
N LEU A 78 -0.54 -9.03 -15.06
CA LEU A 78 0.81 -8.46 -15.24
C LEU A 78 1.85 -9.05 -14.28
N GLY A 79 1.40 -9.81 -13.28
CA GLY A 79 2.26 -10.52 -12.34
C GLY A 79 1.87 -11.99 -12.15
N LYS A 80 2.34 -12.58 -11.06
CA LYS A 80 1.92 -13.92 -10.64
C LYS A 80 0.39 -13.94 -10.43
N PRO A 81 -0.30 -15.06 -10.65
CA PRO A 81 -1.75 -15.20 -10.49
C PRO A 81 -2.14 -15.22 -9.00
N LEU A 82 -1.88 -14.12 -8.31
CA LEU A 82 -2.12 -13.90 -6.89
C LEU A 82 -3.41 -13.14 -6.69
N ALA A 83 -4.14 -13.46 -5.61
CA ALA A 83 -5.30 -12.74 -5.12
C ALA A 83 -4.98 -11.27 -4.81
N ILE A 84 -3.86 -11.07 -4.15
CA ILE A 84 -3.40 -9.77 -3.65
C ILE A 84 -1.86 -9.78 -3.63
N PRO A 85 -1.22 -8.61 -3.51
CA PRO A 85 0.20 -8.52 -3.21
C PRO A 85 0.61 -9.35 -1.99
N LEU A 86 1.81 -9.91 -2.03
CA LEU A 86 2.32 -10.71 -0.89
C LEU A 86 2.60 -9.86 0.34
N THR A 87 2.88 -8.58 0.16
CA THR A 87 3.00 -7.56 1.20
C THR A 87 1.71 -7.31 1.98
N CYS A 88 0.55 -7.69 1.44
CA CYS A 88 -0.71 -7.72 2.18
C CYS A 88 -0.87 -8.94 3.11
N CYS A 89 -0.04 -9.97 2.95
CA CYS A 89 -0.10 -11.14 3.81
C CYS A 89 0.57 -10.87 5.16
N ILE A 90 0.23 -11.68 6.18
CA ILE A 90 1.04 -11.72 7.40
C ILE A 90 2.39 -12.35 7.06
N LEU A 91 3.46 -11.57 7.21
CA LEU A 91 4.82 -11.96 6.87
C LEU A 91 5.53 -12.61 8.07
N GLN A 92 6.40 -13.58 7.79
CA GLN A 92 7.30 -14.18 8.77
C GLN A 92 8.57 -13.35 8.95
N ASN A 93 9.03 -12.65 7.91
CA ASN A 93 10.27 -11.87 7.90
C ASN A 93 10.06 -10.40 8.27
N THR A 94 9.12 -10.07 9.16
CA THR A 94 8.82 -8.69 9.58
C THR A 94 9.98 -7.96 10.25
N ASN A 95 10.99 -8.70 10.73
CA ASN A 95 12.20 -8.13 11.32
C ASN A 95 13.20 -7.63 10.27
N GLU A 96 13.03 -7.99 9.00
CA GLU A 96 13.89 -7.54 7.90
C GLU A 96 13.39 -6.19 7.36
N SER A 97 14.26 -5.19 7.33
CA SER A 97 13.91 -3.85 6.81
C SER A 97 13.50 -3.88 5.33
N ALA A 98 13.96 -4.89 4.57
CA ALA A 98 13.66 -5.10 3.17
C ALA A 98 12.54 -6.14 2.92
N ALA A 99 11.73 -6.49 3.93
CA ALA A 99 10.65 -7.46 3.79
C ALA A 99 9.63 -7.11 2.70
N TYR A 100 9.46 -5.82 2.37
CA TYR A 100 8.58 -5.36 1.29
C TYR A 100 9.10 -5.72 -0.11
N LEU A 101 10.41 -5.90 -0.29
CA LEU A 101 11.01 -6.32 -1.57
C LEU A 101 11.00 -7.85 -1.74
N ASN A 102 11.12 -8.58 -0.64
CA ASN A 102 11.10 -10.05 -0.60
C ASN A 102 10.13 -10.54 0.49
N PRO A 103 8.81 -10.36 0.30
CA PRO A 103 7.83 -10.74 1.29
C PRO A 103 7.76 -12.27 1.42
N ASN A 104 7.86 -12.77 2.66
CA ASN A 104 7.69 -14.18 2.99
C ASN A 104 6.44 -14.41 3.87
N PRO A 105 5.27 -14.74 3.27
CA PRO A 105 4.05 -14.99 4.02
C PRO A 105 4.18 -16.20 4.95
N VAL A 106 3.63 -16.10 6.17
CA VAL A 106 3.53 -17.23 7.12
C VAL A 106 2.80 -18.41 6.48
N ASN A 107 1.72 -18.13 5.75
CA ASN A 107 1.03 -19.14 4.97
C ASN A 107 0.49 -18.56 3.66
N MET A 108 1.22 -18.85 2.58
CA MET A 108 0.91 -18.36 1.24
C MET A 108 -0.48 -18.79 0.76
N SER A 109 -0.83 -20.07 0.92
CA SER A 109 -2.09 -20.63 0.41
C SER A 109 -3.29 -20.03 1.12
N LEU A 110 -3.21 -19.87 2.45
CA LEU A 110 -4.31 -19.29 3.23
C LEU A 110 -4.47 -17.80 2.95
N CYS A 111 -3.38 -17.03 2.87
CA CYS A 111 -3.43 -15.61 2.52
C CYS A 111 -4.10 -15.36 1.15
N GLN A 112 -3.77 -16.21 0.17
CA GLN A 112 -4.21 -16.06 -1.22
C GLN A 112 -5.58 -16.72 -1.50
N ALA A 113 -6.21 -17.33 -0.49
CA ALA A 113 -7.54 -17.89 -0.64
C ALA A 113 -8.58 -16.80 -0.96
N LEU A 114 -9.52 -17.10 -1.84
CA LEU A 114 -10.59 -16.17 -2.21
C LEU A 114 -11.66 -16.07 -1.11
N GLU A 115 -11.92 -17.17 -0.40
CA GLU A 115 -12.97 -17.20 0.62
C GLU A 115 -12.55 -16.51 1.92
N LYS A 116 -13.44 -15.66 2.46
CA LYS A 116 -13.18 -14.84 3.65
C LYS A 116 -12.87 -15.65 4.90
N ASN A 117 -13.58 -16.75 5.10
CA ASN A 117 -13.36 -17.72 6.18
C ASN A 117 -11.95 -18.31 6.16
N ILE A 118 -11.31 -18.44 5.00
CA ILE A 118 -10.01 -19.10 4.87
C ILE A 118 -8.86 -18.11 5.06
N HIS A 119 -8.95 -16.92 4.44
CA HIS A 119 -7.87 -15.93 4.52
C HIS A 119 -7.92 -15.04 5.77
N ASN A 120 -8.97 -15.15 6.59
CA ASN A 120 -9.08 -14.38 7.83
C ASN A 120 -7.90 -14.68 8.77
N GLY A 121 -7.22 -13.64 9.24
CA GLY A 121 -6.04 -13.77 10.10
C GLY A 121 -4.72 -14.09 9.37
N PHE A 122 -4.75 -14.33 8.05
CA PHE A 122 -3.54 -14.57 7.23
C PHE A 122 -3.19 -13.41 6.29
N ARG A 123 -4.05 -12.39 6.21
CA ARG A 123 -3.83 -11.16 5.46
C ARG A 123 -4.51 -9.96 6.11
N TYR A 124 -4.04 -8.76 5.77
CA TYR A 124 -4.71 -7.51 6.10
C TYR A 124 -5.87 -7.26 5.13
N THR A 125 -7.00 -6.76 5.63
CA THR A 125 -8.23 -6.56 4.83
C THR A 125 -8.60 -5.11 4.62
N GLU A 126 -8.30 -4.25 5.60
CA GLU A 126 -8.63 -2.82 5.62
C GLU A 126 -7.50 -2.04 6.31
N VAL A 127 -7.44 -0.73 6.07
CA VAL A 127 -6.55 0.18 6.81
C VAL A 127 -7.24 0.50 8.14
N SER A 128 -6.71 0.00 9.25
CA SER A 128 -7.21 0.26 10.62
C SER A 128 -6.53 1.44 11.28
#